data_AF-A0A1I4RKG7-F1
#
_entry.id   AF-A0A1I4RKG7-F1
#
_cell.length_a   1.000
_cell.length_b   1.000
_cell.length_c   1.000
_cell.angle_alpha   90.00
_cell.angle_beta   90.00
_cell.angle_gamma   90.00
#
_symmetry.space_group_name_H-M   'P 1'
#
loop_
_entity.id
_entity.type
_entity.pdbx_description
1 polymer ?
#
loop_
_entity_poly.entity_id
_entity_poly.type
_entity_poly.pdbx_seq_one_letter_code
_entity_poly.pdbx_strand_id
1 'polypeptide(L)'
;MVLKKNIPISDNSSTSIKDIQKRIKSLEKEKQKQSSGEKTYTMSDQNKALRKLGKEIIKEMPRVDYEKLSSKSGTLHFARLLGLDSKRTTRTKYENGERVYNSGNIGSPKPIGVTLCSDEDITVPVIDVTINKDTGISIEEELSYKEEKAGVEFHLTLYEFMFLMLKDEYAGYLRLGEDNYGVHMELKTTKFIDVDKDGNIELKFIEDENGSKRVLLPTPTIKFSKGSVRAGTVGIDELGLDGLWRIRQGYEKFTDLVINKKNVLRKIKSGKAQTEKVDSKENA
;
A
#
# COMPACT_ATOMS: atom_id res chain seq x y z
N MET A 1 -40.32 5.53 57.55
CA MET A 1 -40.10 6.30 58.80
C MET A 1 -38.59 6.31 59.06
N VAL A 2 -38.01 7.50 59.09
CA VAL A 2 -36.58 7.77 59.32
C VAL A 2 -36.16 7.23 60.70
N LEU A 3 -34.95 6.67 60.83
CA LEU A 3 -33.99 7.07 61.87
C LEU A 3 -32.59 6.48 61.68
N LYS A 4 -31.63 7.40 61.78
CA LYS A 4 -30.18 7.33 61.63
C LYS A 4 -29.52 6.44 62.69
N LYS A 5 -28.35 5.87 62.39
CA LYS A 5 -27.23 5.77 63.34
C LYS A 5 -25.88 6.02 62.65
N ASN A 6 -25.08 6.79 63.38
CA ASN A 6 -23.82 7.47 63.05
C ASN A 6 -22.67 6.57 62.57
N ILE A 7 -21.83 7.11 61.69
CA ILE A 7 -20.41 6.74 61.56
C ILE A 7 -19.59 8.05 61.66
N PRO A 8 -18.48 8.06 62.42
CA PRO A 8 -17.81 9.29 62.83
C PRO A 8 -16.94 9.87 61.72
N ILE A 9 -16.87 11.20 61.73
CA ILE A 9 -15.85 11.98 61.04
C ILE A 9 -14.56 11.83 61.85
N SER A 10 -13.50 11.28 61.25
CA SER A 10 -12.14 11.52 61.72
C SER A 10 -11.36 12.22 60.61
N ASP A 11 -11.05 13.48 60.86
CA ASP A 11 -10.10 14.29 60.11
C ASP A 11 -8.68 13.69 60.11
N ASN A 12 -7.96 14.00 59.03
CA ASN A 12 -6.52 14.22 58.91
C ASN A 12 -5.82 13.35 57.86
N SER A 13 -5.82 13.83 56.62
CA SER A 13 -4.56 13.88 55.87
C SER A 13 -4.44 15.25 55.23
N SER A 14 -3.60 16.08 55.85
CA SER A 14 -3.18 17.38 55.35
C SER A 14 -2.35 17.16 54.08
N THR A 15 -3.04 16.91 52.96
CA THR A 15 -2.41 17.00 51.65
C THR A 15 -1.97 18.45 51.52
N SER A 16 -0.67 18.70 51.55
CA SER A 16 -0.13 20.05 51.56
C SER A 16 -0.69 20.81 50.36
N ILE A 17 -1.06 22.08 50.52
CA ILE A 17 -1.46 22.94 49.39
C ILE A 17 -0.39 22.88 48.27
N LYS A 18 0.87 22.65 48.63
CA LYS A 18 1.99 22.41 47.69
C LYS A 18 1.82 21.13 46.87
N ASP A 19 1.29 20.05 47.45
CA ASP A 19 1.05 18.77 46.75
C ASP A 19 -0.13 18.86 45.79
N ILE A 20 -1.19 19.59 46.18
CA ILE A 20 -2.32 19.89 45.30
C ILE A 20 -1.85 20.76 44.12
N GLN A 21 -1.07 21.81 44.39
CA GLN A 21 -0.49 22.67 43.34
C GLN A 21 0.48 21.91 42.41
N LYS A 22 1.26 20.96 42.94
CA LYS A 22 2.15 20.10 42.16
C LYS A 22 1.36 19.16 41.24
N ARG A 23 0.23 18.63 41.72
CA ARG A 23 -0.66 17.74 40.96
C ARG A 23 -1.46 18.49 39.89
N ILE A 24 -1.88 19.72 40.17
CA ILE A 24 -2.49 20.60 39.17
C ILE A 24 -1.46 20.95 38.09
N LYS A 25 -0.23 21.36 38.46
CA LYS A 25 0.85 21.62 37.49
C LYS A 25 1.24 20.39 36.66
N SER A 26 1.17 19.17 37.22
CA SER A 26 1.44 17.95 36.44
C SER A 26 0.31 17.63 35.46
N LEU A 27 -0.96 17.82 35.86
CA LEU A 27 -2.12 17.65 34.98
C LEU A 27 -2.17 18.73 33.88
N GLU A 28 -1.76 19.96 34.19
CA GLU A 28 -1.61 21.03 33.20
C GLU A 28 -0.46 20.76 32.24
N LYS A 29 0.66 20.17 32.70
CA LYS A 29 1.76 19.70 31.84
C LYS A 29 1.36 18.52 30.95
N GLU A 30 0.50 17.61 31.42
CA GLU A 30 -0.05 16.52 30.59
C GLU A 30 -1.03 17.05 29.53
N LYS A 31 -1.89 18.00 29.89
CA LYS A 31 -2.75 18.71 28.92
C LYS A 31 -1.94 19.56 27.94
N GLN A 32 -0.85 20.18 28.37
CA GLN A 32 0.08 20.91 27.49
C GLN A 32 0.91 19.97 26.60
N LYS A 33 1.25 18.75 27.04
CA LYS A 33 1.85 17.73 26.18
C LYS A 33 0.87 17.23 25.11
N GLN A 34 -0.43 17.17 25.42
CA GLN A 34 -1.47 16.93 24.41
C GLN A 34 -1.70 18.14 23.48
N SER A 35 -1.41 19.37 23.92
CA SER A 35 -1.50 20.58 23.09
C SER A 35 -0.21 20.93 22.33
N SER A 36 0.93 20.33 22.68
CA SER A 36 2.23 20.55 22.03
C SER A 36 2.43 19.58 20.87
N GLY A 37 1.61 19.71 19.81
CA GLY A 37 1.96 19.42 18.41
C GLY A 37 2.59 18.07 17.99
N GLU A 38 2.89 17.13 18.88
CA GLU A 38 3.31 15.78 18.53
C GLU A 38 2.05 15.00 18.22
N LYS A 39 1.72 14.94 16.92
CA LYS A 39 0.75 13.99 16.39
C LYS A 39 1.24 12.57 16.70
N THR A 40 0.91 12.06 17.88
CA THR A 40 1.03 10.65 18.19
C THR A 40 0.05 9.93 17.29
N TYR A 41 0.56 9.30 16.24
CA TYR A 41 -0.25 8.54 15.30
C TYR A 41 -0.79 7.30 16.02
N THR A 42 -2.04 7.35 16.45
CA THR A 42 -2.72 6.19 17.03
C THR A 42 -2.93 5.15 15.94
N MET A 43 -2.55 3.91 16.23
CA MET A 43 -2.74 2.79 15.30
C MET A 43 -4.24 2.58 15.05
N SER A 44 -4.63 2.50 13.77
CA SER A 44 -6.03 2.24 13.38
C SER A 44 -6.48 0.86 13.85
N ASP A 45 -7.79 0.66 13.98
CA ASP A 45 -8.34 -0.64 14.38
C ASP A 45 -8.05 -1.73 13.35
N GLN A 46 -8.06 -1.38 12.05
CA GLN A 46 -7.57 -2.25 10.98
C GLN A 46 -6.12 -2.72 11.20
N ASN A 47 -5.22 -1.81 11.56
CA ASN A 47 -3.82 -2.16 11.82
C ASN A 47 -3.66 -2.99 13.11
N LYS A 48 -4.50 -2.74 14.13
CA LYS A 48 -4.53 -3.58 15.35
C LYS A 48 -4.96 -5.00 15.03
N ALA A 49 -6.04 -5.17 14.27
CA ALA A 49 -6.57 -6.48 13.88
C ALA A 49 -5.55 -7.26 13.04
N LEU A 50 -4.97 -6.64 12.01
CA LEU A 50 -3.93 -7.28 11.18
C LEU A 50 -2.71 -7.69 12.00
N ARG A 51 -2.26 -6.83 12.92
CA ARG A 51 -1.11 -7.14 13.78
C ARG A 51 -1.41 -8.28 14.75
N LYS A 52 -2.65 -8.38 15.25
CA LYS A 52 -3.10 -9.48 16.10
C LYS A 52 -3.09 -10.79 15.30
N LEU A 53 -3.75 -10.81 14.14
CA LEU A 53 -3.80 -11.98 13.25
C LEU A 53 -2.40 -12.46 12.85
N GLY A 54 -1.51 -11.55 12.44
CA GLY A 54 -0.14 -11.93 12.07
C GLY A 54 0.66 -12.55 13.21
N LYS A 55 0.43 -12.12 14.46
CA LYS A 55 1.06 -12.75 15.64
C LYS A 55 0.50 -14.14 15.93
N GLU A 56 -0.80 -14.33 15.73
CA GLU A 56 -1.47 -15.63 15.90
C GLU A 56 -0.93 -16.62 14.86
N ILE A 57 -0.87 -16.22 13.59
CA ILE A 57 -0.27 -17.03 12.50
C ILE A 57 1.17 -17.43 12.86
N ILE A 58 2.02 -16.49 13.27
CA ILE A 58 3.42 -16.79 13.64
C ILE A 58 3.49 -17.74 14.85
N LYS A 59 2.61 -17.59 15.82
CA LYS A 59 2.59 -18.43 17.04
C LYS A 59 2.19 -19.88 16.72
N GLU A 60 1.30 -20.07 15.75
CA GLU A 60 0.79 -21.37 15.33
C GLU A 60 1.63 -22.03 14.22
N MET A 61 2.52 -21.25 13.60
CA MET A 61 3.37 -21.71 12.50
C MET A 61 4.33 -22.83 12.94
N PRO A 62 4.40 -23.96 12.22
CA PRO A 62 5.40 -24.98 12.45
C PRO A 62 6.82 -24.43 12.30
N ARG A 63 7.76 -24.95 13.09
CA ARG A 63 9.15 -24.49 13.08
C ARG A 63 9.79 -24.53 11.68
N VAL A 64 9.48 -25.57 10.90
CA VAL A 64 10.02 -25.73 9.54
C VAL A 64 9.59 -24.59 8.61
N ASP A 65 8.37 -24.07 8.78
CA ASP A 65 7.88 -22.95 7.97
C ASP A 65 8.38 -21.61 8.52
N TYR A 66 8.48 -21.49 9.85
CA TYR A 66 9.07 -20.33 10.49
C TYR A 66 10.52 -20.08 10.03
N GLU A 67 11.31 -21.15 9.89
CA GLU A 67 12.70 -21.07 9.41
C GLU A 67 12.80 -20.63 7.94
N LYS A 68 11.72 -20.77 7.14
CA LYS A 68 11.68 -20.24 5.77
C LYS A 68 11.49 -18.74 5.75
N LEU A 69 10.90 -18.13 6.78
CA LEU A 69 10.59 -16.70 6.78
C LEU A 69 11.86 -15.88 6.53
N SER A 70 11.82 -15.04 5.50
CA SER A 70 12.93 -14.16 5.07
C SER A 70 14.24 -14.87 4.68
N SER A 71 14.25 -16.20 4.60
CA SER A 71 15.45 -17.00 4.29
C SER A 71 16.11 -16.66 2.95
N LYS A 72 15.34 -16.09 2.01
CA LYS A 72 15.79 -15.66 0.68
C LYS A 72 15.71 -14.14 0.47
N SER A 73 15.47 -13.36 1.52
CA SER A 73 15.45 -11.89 1.41
C SER A 73 16.76 -11.31 0.86
N GLY A 74 17.90 -11.95 1.12
CA GLY A 74 19.21 -11.53 0.62
C GLY A 74 19.53 -11.90 -0.83
N THR A 75 18.75 -12.78 -1.47
CA THR A 75 19.02 -13.28 -2.85
C THR A 75 18.35 -12.43 -3.93
N LEU A 76 17.35 -11.62 -3.56
CA LEU A 76 16.61 -10.75 -4.47
C LEU A 76 17.09 -9.31 -4.33
N HIS A 77 17.53 -8.72 -5.45
CA HIS A 77 18.17 -7.41 -5.47
C HIS A 77 17.28 -6.36 -6.13
N PHE A 78 17.12 -5.23 -5.45
CA PHE A 78 16.50 -4.06 -6.04
C PHE A 78 17.43 -3.42 -7.07
N ALA A 79 17.04 -3.39 -8.34
CA ALA A 79 17.80 -2.67 -9.37
C ALA A 79 17.30 -1.24 -9.54
N ARG A 80 16.00 -1.05 -9.85
CA ARG A 80 15.43 0.28 -10.12
C ARG A 80 13.91 0.33 -9.96
N LEU A 81 13.41 1.53 -9.68
CA LEU A 81 11.99 1.85 -9.69
C LEU A 81 11.58 2.26 -11.12
N LEU A 82 10.51 1.69 -11.63
CA LEU A 82 9.96 2.02 -12.95
C LEU A 82 8.77 2.97 -12.79
N GLY A 83 8.69 3.98 -13.65
CA GLY A 83 7.61 4.94 -13.63
C GLY A 83 7.21 5.46 -15.01
N LEU A 84 6.03 6.05 -15.08
CA LEU A 84 5.53 6.70 -16.28
C LEU A 84 5.78 8.21 -16.21
N ASP A 85 6.53 8.74 -17.17
CA ASP A 85 6.70 10.16 -17.44
C ASP A 85 5.42 10.80 -17.95
N SER A 86 4.57 10.07 -18.68
CA SER A 86 3.23 10.56 -19.09
C SER A 86 2.31 10.85 -17.91
N LYS A 87 2.60 10.27 -16.73
CA LYS A 87 1.85 10.47 -15.48
C LYS A 87 2.80 10.94 -14.40
N ARG A 88 3.00 12.24 -14.24
CA ARG A 88 3.86 12.75 -13.16
C ARG A 88 3.11 12.82 -11.83
N THR A 89 3.79 12.43 -10.76
CA THR A 89 3.26 12.59 -9.39
C THR A 89 3.48 14.03 -8.95
N THR A 90 2.40 14.73 -8.61
CA THR A 90 2.48 16.05 -8.02
C THR A 90 2.76 15.92 -6.52
N ARG A 91 3.72 16.68 -6.00
CA ARG A 91 3.82 16.91 -4.55
C ARG A 91 2.96 18.11 -4.22
N THR A 92 2.09 17.95 -3.21
CA THR A 92 1.52 19.10 -2.51
C THR A 92 2.67 19.83 -1.82
N LYS A 93 2.86 21.11 -2.13
CA LYS A 93 3.66 22.02 -1.33
C LYS A 93 2.70 22.95 -0.57
N TYR A 94 3.09 23.35 0.63
CA TYR A 94 2.40 24.46 1.30
C TYR A 94 3.25 25.70 1.07
N GLU A 95 2.68 26.71 0.42
CA GLU A 95 3.28 28.03 0.29
C GLU A 95 2.32 29.03 0.95
N ASN A 96 2.85 29.85 1.86
CA ASN A 96 2.05 30.81 2.64
C ASN A 96 0.83 30.21 3.36
N GLY A 97 0.92 28.96 3.83
CA GLY A 97 -0.16 28.27 4.52
C GLY A 97 -1.24 27.69 3.59
N GLU A 98 -1.17 27.98 2.30
CA GLU A 98 -2.09 27.44 1.29
C GLU A 98 -1.51 26.21 0.60
N ARG A 99 -2.41 25.31 0.22
CA ARG A 99 -2.07 24.06 -0.46
C ARG A 99 -1.80 24.34 -1.93
N VAL A 100 -0.54 24.54 -2.30
CA VAL A 100 -0.14 24.71 -3.69
C VAL A 100 0.17 23.34 -4.31
N TYR A 101 -0.57 23.00 -5.36
CA TYR A 101 -0.24 21.85 -6.19
C TYR A 101 0.79 22.32 -7.22
N ASN A 102 1.99 21.74 -7.18
CA ASN A 102 2.93 21.90 -8.29
C ASN A 102 2.38 21.12 -9.50
N SER A 103 1.43 21.72 -10.23
CA SER A 103 0.99 21.29 -11.54
C SER A 103 1.96 21.85 -12.58
N GLY A 104 3.13 21.23 -12.67
CA GLY A 104 4.14 21.59 -13.66
C GLY A 104 5.06 20.40 -13.91
N ASN A 105 5.85 20.47 -14.97
CA ASN A 105 6.84 19.47 -15.42
C ASN A 105 7.94 19.12 -14.38
N ILE A 106 7.73 19.37 -13.09
CA ILE A 106 8.64 19.18 -11.95
C ILE A 106 8.08 18.09 -11.01
N GLY A 107 7.47 17.05 -11.58
CA GLY A 107 7.01 15.87 -10.84
C GLY A 107 7.86 14.64 -11.17
N SER A 108 8.10 13.77 -10.19
CA SER A 108 8.73 12.47 -10.45
C SER A 108 7.78 11.57 -11.24
N PRO A 109 8.29 10.69 -12.13
CA PRO A 109 7.48 9.69 -12.81
C PRO A 109 6.58 8.93 -11.81
N LYS A 110 5.33 8.63 -12.18
CA LYS A 110 4.45 7.84 -11.32
C LYS A 110 4.96 6.41 -11.26
N PRO A 111 5.30 5.86 -10.08
CA PRO A 111 5.74 4.48 -9.96
C PRO A 111 4.67 3.51 -10.44
N ILE A 112 5.09 2.52 -11.24
CA ILE A 112 4.23 1.48 -11.82
C ILE A 112 4.81 0.08 -11.66
N GLY A 113 6.09 -0.04 -11.35
CA GLY A 113 6.77 -1.32 -11.26
C GLY A 113 8.21 -1.20 -10.76
N VAL A 114 8.91 -2.32 -10.80
CA VAL A 114 10.31 -2.46 -10.39
C VAL A 114 11.06 -3.31 -11.38
N THR A 115 12.37 -3.11 -11.43
CA THR A 115 13.29 -4.12 -11.96
C THR A 115 14.04 -4.74 -10.81
N LEU A 116 14.11 -6.06 -10.82
CA LEU A 116 14.85 -6.85 -9.85
C LEU A 116 15.86 -7.74 -10.57
N CYS A 117 16.82 -8.25 -9.82
CA CYS A 117 17.72 -9.32 -10.23
C CYS A 117 17.81 -10.34 -9.09
N SER A 118 17.88 -11.63 -9.40
CA SER A 118 17.96 -12.70 -8.41
C SER A 118 19.30 -13.42 -8.51
N ASP A 119 19.88 -13.81 -7.37
CA ASP A 119 21.10 -14.65 -7.32
C ASP A 119 20.83 -16.11 -7.74
N GLU A 120 19.56 -16.50 -7.82
CA GLU A 120 19.10 -17.85 -8.17
C GLU A 120 17.94 -17.81 -9.17
N ASP A 121 17.74 -18.91 -9.91
CA ASP A 121 16.56 -19.10 -10.75
C ASP A 121 15.29 -18.97 -9.89
N ILE A 122 14.30 -18.23 -10.38
CA ILE A 122 13.14 -17.84 -9.59
C ILE A 122 11.85 -17.89 -10.39
N THR A 123 10.77 -18.29 -9.75
CA THR A 123 9.42 -18.23 -10.30
C THR A 123 8.73 -16.94 -9.87
N VAL A 124 8.41 -16.07 -10.83
CA VAL A 124 7.79 -14.77 -10.61
C VAL A 124 6.33 -14.76 -11.05
N PRO A 125 5.45 -14.04 -10.33
CA PRO A 125 4.05 -13.92 -10.71
C PRO A 125 3.90 -13.06 -11.97
N VAL A 126 2.88 -13.39 -12.76
CA VAL A 126 2.48 -12.68 -13.97
C VAL A 126 0.99 -12.37 -13.88
N ILE A 127 0.68 -11.07 -13.93
CA ILE A 127 -0.67 -10.53 -13.77
C ILE A 127 -0.89 -9.49 -14.87
N ASP A 128 -2.11 -9.43 -15.41
CA ASP A 128 -2.50 -8.39 -16.35
C ASP A 128 -2.27 -6.99 -15.74
N VAL A 129 -1.59 -6.10 -16.46
CA VAL A 129 -1.17 -4.81 -15.92
C VAL A 129 -2.34 -3.86 -15.64
N THR A 130 -3.52 -4.14 -16.20
CA THR A 130 -4.73 -3.37 -15.96
C THR A 130 -5.39 -3.70 -14.63
N ILE A 131 -5.07 -4.85 -14.02
CA ILE A 131 -5.54 -5.24 -12.69
C ILE A 131 -5.01 -4.27 -11.64
N ASN A 132 -5.91 -3.78 -10.79
CA ASN A 132 -5.58 -2.81 -9.75
C ASN A 132 -6.53 -2.88 -8.54
N LYS A 133 -6.27 -2.04 -7.53
CA LYS A 133 -7.07 -1.92 -6.30
C LYS A 133 -8.57 -1.66 -6.49
N ASP A 134 -9.00 -1.24 -7.68
CA ASP A 134 -10.39 -0.89 -7.98
C ASP A 134 -11.06 -1.98 -8.86
N THR A 135 -10.30 -2.74 -9.64
CA THR A 135 -10.81 -3.86 -10.46
C THR A 135 -10.76 -5.21 -9.74
N GLY A 136 -9.92 -5.33 -8.71
CA GLY A 136 -9.66 -6.59 -8.03
C GLY A 136 -9.06 -7.67 -8.93
N ILE A 137 -8.90 -8.87 -8.37
CA ILE A 137 -8.32 -10.03 -9.03
C ILE A 137 -9.13 -11.31 -8.71
N SER A 138 -9.23 -12.20 -9.69
CA SER A 138 -9.53 -13.62 -9.52
C SER A 138 -8.20 -14.35 -9.39
N ILE A 139 -7.82 -14.76 -8.17
CA ILE A 139 -6.47 -15.27 -7.90
C ILE A 139 -6.23 -16.56 -8.70
N GLU A 140 -7.25 -17.40 -8.82
CA GLU A 140 -7.18 -18.71 -9.45
C GLU A 140 -7.03 -18.61 -10.97
N GLU A 141 -7.60 -17.57 -11.60
CA GLU A 141 -7.68 -17.45 -13.05
C GLU A 141 -6.65 -16.46 -13.63
N GLU A 142 -6.29 -15.42 -12.86
CA GLU A 142 -5.51 -14.28 -13.36
C GLU A 142 -4.09 -14.21 -12.77
N LEU A 143 -3.75 -15.05 -11.79
CA LEU A 143 -2.39 -15.18 -11.28
C LEU A 143 -1.69 -16.36 -11.94
N SER A 144 -0.82 -16.05 -12.89
CA SER A 144 0.06 -17.04 -13.52
C SER A 144 1.51 -16.84 -13.07
N TYR A 145 2.41 -17.70 -13.52
CA TYR A 145 3.81 -17.66 -13.15
C TYR A 145 4.72 -17.93 -14.34
N LYS A 146 5.92 -17.35 -14.30
CA LYS A 146 6.99 -17.65 -15.24
C LYS A 146 8.32 -17.82 -14.51
N GLU A 147 9.26 -18.48 -15.17
CA GLU A 147 10.63 -18.61 -14.68
C GLU A 147 11.50 -17.45 -15.17
N GLU A 148 12.35 -16.95 -14.28
CA GLU A 148 13.42 -16.01 -14.56
C GLU A 148 14.75 -16.64 -14.15
N LYS A 149 15.78 -16.40 -14.94
CA LYS A 149 17.11 -16.96 -14.70
C LYS A 149 17.92 -16.11 -13.73
N ALA A 150 18.77 -16.77 -12.95
CA ALA A 150 19.72 -16.12 -12.06
C ALA A 150 20.57 -15.08 -12.81
N GLY A 151 20.82 -13.94 -12.17
CA GLY A 151 21.63 -12.84 -12.71
C GLY A 151 20.97 -12.01 -13.81
N VAL A 152 19.76 -12.36 -14.26
CA VAL A 152 19.03 -11.62 -15.29
C VAL A 152 18.09 -10.60 -14.65
N GLU A 153 18.10 -9.36 -15.16
CA GLU A 153 17.14 -8.34 -14.76
C GLU A 153 15.74 -8.66 -15.31
N PHE A 154 14.72 -8.59 -14.47
CA PHE A 154 13.33 -8.78 -14.86
C PHE A 154 12.41 -7.69 -14.30
N HIS A 155 11.30 -7.44 -15.00
CA HIS A 155 10.38 -6.35 -14.70
C HIS A 155 9.05 -6.84 -14.13
N LEU A 156 8.68 -6.31 -12.98
CA LEU A 156 7.40 -6.58 -12.32
C LEU A 156 6.58 -5.29 -12.21
N THR A 157 5.28 -5.38 -12.42
CA THR A 157 4.30 -4.41 -11.93
C THR A 157 4.35 -4.36 -10.41
N LEU A 158 3.80 -3.31 -9.79
CA LEU A 158 3.72 -3.25 -8.33
C LEU A 158 2.89 -4.40 -7.72
N TYR A 159 1.94 -4.98 -8.46
CA TYR A 159 1.14 -6.11 -7.98
C TYR A 159 1.86 -7.44 -8.13
N GLU A 160 2.52 -7.69 -9.26
CA GLU A 160 3.40 -8.86 -9.39
C GLU A 160 4.50 -8.80 -8.32
N PHE A 161 5.11 -7.62 -8.11
CA PHE A 161 6.04 -7.40 -7.01
C PHE A 161 5.44 -7.75 -5.66
N MET A 162 4.20 -7.33 -5.39
CA MET A 162 3.50 -7.67 -4.14
C MET A 162 3.37 -9.17 -3.93
N PHE A 163 2.86 -9.90 -4.93
CA PHE A 163 2.68 -11.34 -4.83
C PHE A 163 4.01 -12.08 -4.68
N LEU A 164 5.08 -11.58 -5.29
CA LEU A 164 6.42 -12.14 -5.09
C LEU A 164 6.90 -11.90 -3.66
N MET A 165 6.82 -10.66 -3.17
CA MET A 165 7.36 -10.29 -1.86
C MET A 165 6.59 -10.87 -0.68
N LEU A 166 5.32 -11.23 -0.87
CA LEU A 166 4.51 -11.86 0.17
C LEU A 166 4.80 -13.35 0.38
N LYS A 167 5.62 -13.99 -0.48
CA LYS A 167 6.05 -15.37 -0.21
C LYS A 167 6.92 -15.41 1.05
N ASP A 168 6.75 -16.48 1.82
CA ASP A 168 7.40 -16.65 3.13
C ASP A 168 8.92 -16.46 3.04
N GLU A 169 9.56 -16.99 2.00
CA GLU A 169 11.00 -16.90 1.81
C GLU A 169 11.53 -15.46 1.70
N TYR A 170 10.72 -14.50 1.25
CA TYR A 170 11.10 -13.09 1.16
C TYR A 170 10.56 -12.26 2.32
N ALA A 171 9.39 -12.63 2.85
CA ALA A 171 8.73 -11.98 4.00
C ALA A 171 8.64 -10.44 3.87
N GLY A 172 8.49 -9.94 2.65
CA GLY A 172 8.37 -8.51 2.36
C GLY A 172 9.70 -7.75 2.24
N TYR A 173 10.86 -8.39 2.34
CA TYR A 173 12.17 -7.75 2.31
C TYR A 173 13.04 -8.20 1.15
N LEU A 174 13.84 -7.27 0.62
CA LEU A 174 14.85 -7.57 -0.39
C LEU A 174 16.04 -6.61 -0.30
N ARG A 175 17.13 -7.01 -0.96
CA ARG A 175 18.44 -6.38 -0.85
C ARG A 175 18.56 -5.09 -1.66
N LEU A 176 19.31 -4.11 -1.13
CA LEU A 176 19.75 -2.91 -1.84
C LEU A 176 21.24 -2.68 -1.60
N GLY A 177 22.07 -2.93 -2.61
CA GLY A 177 23.52 -2.86 -2.49
C GLY A 177 24.03 -3.87 -1.45
N GLU A 178 24.61 -3.38 -0.36
CA GLU A 178 25.12 -4.24 0.74
C GLU A 178 24.09 -4.48 1.84
N ASP A 179 22.93 -3.81 1.83
CA ASP A 179 21.89 -3.94 2.85
C ASP A 179 20.84 -5.00 2.45
N ASN A 180 20.86 -6.16 3.10
CA ASN A 180 19.92 -7.27 2.85
C ASN A 180 18.45 -6.92 3.17
N TYR A 181 18.21 -5.85 3.94
CA TYR A 181 16.87 -5.34 4.28
C TYR A 181 16.67 -3.91 3.76
N GLY A 182 17.45 -3.55 2.73
CA GLY A 182 17.48 -2.21 2.18
C GLY A 182 16.17 -1.74 1.57
N VAL A 183 15.34 -2.69 1.12
CA VAL A 183 14.00 -2.44 0.59
C VAL A 183 12.99 -3.36 1.27
N HIS A 184 11.83 -2.79 1.62
CA HIS A 184 10.70 -3.57 2.08
C HIS A 184 9.38 -3.09 1.47
N MET A 185 8.42 -3.98 1.44
CA MET A 185 7.07 -3.70 0.98
C MET A 185 6.16 -3.29 2.15
N GLU A 186 5.37 -2.25 1.94
CA GLU A 186 4.22 -1.90 2.76
C GLU A 186 2.93 -2.02 1.95
N LEU A 187 1.85 -2.43 2.61
CA LEU A 187 0.52 -2.53 2.02
C LEU A 187 -0.44 -1.55 2.68
N LYS A 188 -1.16 -0.76 1.88
CA LYS A 188 -2.33 -0.04 2.37
C LYS A 188 -3.57 -0.90 2.18
N THR A 189 -4.13 -1.37 3.28
CA THR A 189 -5.21 -2.37 3.32
C THR A 189 -6.60 -1.77 3.42
N THR A 190 -6.74 -0.44 3.47
CA THR A 190 -8.04 0.24 3.68
C THR A 190 -9.14 -0.15 2.69
N LYS A 191 -8.77 -0.47 1.43
CA LYS A 191 -9.69 -0.96 0.40
C LYS A 191 -9.79 -2.49 0.32
N PHE A 192 -8.86 -3.19 0.97
CA PHE A 192 -8.72 -4.65 0.90
C PHE A 192 -9.52 -5.36 1.98
N ILE A 193 -9.55 -4.79 3.19
CA ILE A 193 -10.19 -5.42 4.35
C ILE A 193 -11.24 -4.53 5.00
N ASP A 194 -12.18 -5.18 5.68
CA ASP A 194 -12.95 -4.60 6.76
C ASP A 194 -12.63 -5.27 8.10
N VAL A 195 -13.00 -4.60 9.18
CA VAL A 195 -12.92 -5.16 10.53
C VAL A 195 -14.27 -5.02 11.20
N ASP A 196 -14.85 -6.15 11.61
CA ASP A 196 -16.14 -6.17 12.28
C ASP A 196 -16.04 -5.63 13.73
N LYS A 197 -17.18 -5.59 14.43
CA LYS A 197 -17.25 -5.10 15.82
C LYS A 197 -16.46 -5.97 16.81
N ASP A 198 -16.24 -7.24 16.48
CA ASP A 198 -15.55 -8.22 17.31
C ASP A 198 -14.03 -8.26 17.00
N GLY A 199 -13.60 -7.52 15.98
CA GLY A 199 -12.21 -7.40 15.56
C GLY A 199 -11.77 -8.45 14.54
N ASN A 200 -12.70 -9.18 13.93
CA ASN A 200 -12.42 -10.13 12.86
C ASN A 200 -12.19 -9.39 11.53
N ILE A 201 -11.31 -9.94 10.71
CA ILE A 201 -10.92 -9.35 9.42
C ILE A 201 -11.72 -10.02 8.31
N GLU A 202 -12.39 -9.21 7.49
CA GLU A 202 -13.12 -9.67 6.30
C GLU A 202 -12.49 -9.09 5.03
N LEU A 203 -12.35 -9.89 3.98
CA LEU A 203 -11.88 -9.41 2.68
C LEU A 203 -13.01 -8.68 1.95
N LYS A 204 -12.64 -7.61 1.23
CA LYS A 204 -13.58 -6.88 0.37
C LYS A 204 -13.54 -7.45 -1.04
N PHE A 205 -14.73 -7.61 -1.62
CA PHE A 205 -14.93 -8.14 -2.96
C PHE A 205 -15.70 -7.13 -3.82
N ILE A 206 -15.53 -7.24 -5.13
CA ILE A 206 -16.43 -6.66 -6.12
C ILE A 206 -16.98 -7.77 -6.98
N GLU A 207 -18.17 -7.56 -7.52
CA GLU A 207 -18.79 -8.46 -8.48
C GLU A 207 -18.53 -7.91 -9.89
N ASP A 208 -18.07 -8.76 -10.80
CA ASP A 208 -17.91 -8.37 -12.20
C ASP A 208 -19.21 -8.49 -13.01
N GLU A 209 -19.15 -8.11 -14.29
CA GLU A 209 -20.30 -8.14 -15.19
C GLU A 209 -20.92 -9.55 -15.36
N ASN A 210 -20.16 -10.60 -15.01
CA ASN A 210 -20.60 -11.99 -15.11
C ASN A 210 -21.06 -12.56 -13.75
N GLY A 211 -21.13 -11.74 -12.69
CA GLY A 211 -21.50 -12.17 -11.36
C GLY A 211 -20.36 -12.82 -10.56
N SER A 212 -19.12 -12.79 -11.08
CA SER A 212 -17.98 -13.43 -10.42
C SER A 212 -17.37 -12.50 -9.37
N LYS A 213 -17.06 -13.06 -8.20
CA LYS A 213 -16.46 -12.30 -7.08
C LYS A 213 -14.96 -12.12 -7.31
N ARG A 214 -14.52 -10.88 -7.37
CA ARG A 214 -13.11 -10.47 -7.49
C ARG A 214 -12.64 -9.85 -6.19
N VAL A 215 -11.50 -10.30 -5.68
CA VAL A 215 -10.93 -9.80 -4.43
C VAL A 215 -10.32 -8.42 -4.69
N LEU A 216 -10.69 -7.40 -3.91
CA LEU A 216 -10.05 -6.09 -3.99
C LEU A 216 -8.59 -6.19 -3.55
N LEU A 217 -7.69 -5.47 -4.21
CA LEU A 217 -6.28 -5.54 -3.89
C LEU A 217 -5.86 -4.41 -2.94
N PRO A 218 -4.95 -4.67 -1.95
CA PRO A 218 -4.33 -3.59 -1.21
C PRO A 218 -3.49 -2.72 -2.15
N THR A 219 -3.10 -1.53 -1.71
CA THR A 219 -2.18 -0.70 -2.50
C THR A 219 -0.74 -0.98 -2.07
N PRO A 220 0.07 -1.65 -2.90
CA PRO A 220 1.48 -1.88 -2.60
C PRO A 220 2.28 -0.58 -2.63
N THR A 221 3.19 -0.45 -1.68
CA THR A 221 4.11 0.67 -1.55
C THR A 221 5.50 0.13 -1.27
N ILE A 222 6.50 0.63 -1.99
CA ILE A 222 7.90 0.26 -1.78
C ILE A 222 8.52 1.26 -0.81
N LYS A 223 9.21 0.75 0.20
CA LYS A 223 9.94 1.52 1.19
C LYS A 223 11.41 1.16 1.15
N PHE A 224 12.23 2.16 1.43
CA PHE A 224 13.68 2.04 1.46
C PHE A 224 14.13 2.29 2.89
N SER A 225 15.00 1.45 3.42
CA SER A 225 15.54 1.59 4.79
C SER A 225 16.28 2.93 4.94
N LYS A 226 16.92 3.39 3.86
CA LYS A 226 17.68 4.64 3.79
C LYS A 226 17.32 5.43 2.53
N GLY A 227 16.94 6.70 2.72
CA GLY A 227 16.73 7.66 1.63
C GLY A 227 15.41 7.51 0.86
N SER A 228 15.31 8.24 -0.26
CA SER A 228 14.15 8.22 -1.17
C SER A 228 14.62 8.00 -2.60
N VAL A 229 14.21 6.89 -3.21
CA VAL A 229 14.62 6.51 -4.57
C VAL A 229 13.79 7.19 -5.66
N ARG A 230 12.85 8.08 -5.30
CA ARG A 230 12.03 8.80 -6.29
C ARG A 230 12.86 9.57 -7.33
N ALA A 231 14.04 10.06 -6.97
CA ALA A 231 14.96 10.73 -7.89
C ALA A 231 15.61 9.78 -8.91
N GLY A 232 15.71 8.48 -8.60
CA GLY A 232 16.22 7.43 -9.48
C GLY A 232 15.13 6.62 -10.17
N THR A 233 13.89 7.14 -10.24
CA THR A 233 12.81 6.47 -10.96
C THR A 233 13.08 6.55 -12.46
N VAL A 234 13.16 5.40 -13.12
CA VAL A 234 13.35 5.32 -14.57
C VAL A 234 12.00 5.50 -15.26
N GLY A 235 11.90 6.54 -16.07
CA GLY A 235 10.79 6.75 -17.00
C GLY A 235 10.84 5.72 -18.12
N ILE A 236 9.77 4.92 -18.26
CA ILE A 236 9.69 3.84 -19.25
C ILE A 236 8.84 4.17 -20.47
N ASP A 237 8.29 5.38 -20.53
CA ASP A 237 7.59 5.92 -21.70
C ASP A 237 8.25 7.21 -22.19
N GLU A 238 7.99 7.52 -23.44
CA GLU A 238 8.51 8.71 -24.10
C GLU A 238 7.47 9.32 -25.04
N LEU A 239 7.61 10.62 -25.29
CA LEU A 239 6.75 11.35 -26.21
C LEU A 239 7.32 11.24 -27.62
N GLY A 240 6.60 10.56 -28.51
CA GLY A 240 6.96 10.46 -29.91
C GLY A 240 6.83 11.78 -30.67
N LEU A 241 7.42 11.85 -31.86
CA LEU A 241 7.34 13.03 -32.75
C LEU A 241 5.90 13.35 -33.18
N ASP A 242 5.02 12.36 -33.15
CA ASP A 242 3.58 12.48 -33.40
C ASP A 242 2.79 13.01 -32.19
N GLY A 243 3.47 13.34 -31.09
CA GLY A 243 2.86 13.79 -29.85
C GLY A 243 2.13 12.69 -29.07
N LEU A 244 2.35 11.41 -29.40
CA LEU A 244 1.78 10.27 -28.66
C LEU A 244 2.80 9.67 -27.71
N TRP A 245 2.34 9.29 -26.52
CA TRP A 245 3.19 8.59 -25.56
C TRP A 245 3.30 7.13 -25.93
N ARG A 246 4.52 6.60 -25.86
CA ARG A 246 4.83 5.21 -26.19
C ARG A 246 5.77 4.63 -25.15
N ILE A 247 5.58 3.35 -24.85
CA ILE A 247 6.52 2.60 -24.02
C ILE A 247 7.84 2.42 -24.78
N ARG A 248 8.97 2.60 -24.07
CA ARG A 248 10.31 2.33 -24.58
C ARG A 248 10.52 0.83 -24.78
N GLN A 249 11.39 0.47 -25.72
CA GLN A 249 11.76 -0.92 -25.95
C GLN A 249 12.27 -1.59 -24.67
N GLY A 250 11.86 -2.85 -24.43
CA GLY A 250 12.18 -3.64 -23.24
C GLY A 250 11.15 -3.53 -22.11
N TYR A 251 10.16 -2.63 -22.23
CA TYR A 251 9.13 -2.41 -21.21
C TYR A 251 7.72 -2.73 -21.72
N GLU A 252 7.60 -3.48 -22.82
CA GLU A 252 6.37 -3.68 -23.60
C GLU A 252 5.18 -4.14 -22.77
N LYS A 253 5.42 -4.91 -21.70
CA LYS A 253 4.37 -5.35 -20.77
C LYS A 253 3.57 -4.19 -20.16
N PHE A 254 4.15 -3.00 -20.04
CA PHE A 254 3.49 -1.84 -19.44
C PHE A 254 2.69 -0.98 -20.44
N THR A 255 2.54 -1.42 -21.69
CA THR A 255 1.91 -0.65 -22.78
C THR A 255 0.51 -0.15 -22.43
N ASP A 256 -0.33 -1.00 -21.81
CA ASP A 256 -1.71 -0.63 -21.49
C ASP A 256 -1.84 0.39 -20.36
N LEU A 257 -0.74 0.68 -19.65
CA LEU A 257 -0.72 1.74 -18.64
C LEU A 257 -0.53 3.14 -19.25
N VAL A 258 -0.04 3.25 -20.48
CA VAL A 258 0.17 4.56 -21.14
C VAL A 258 -1.14 5.13 -21.64
N ILE A 259 -1.49 6.33 -21.19
CA ILE A 259 -2.71 7.00 -21.61
C ILE A 259 -2.45 7.69 -22.96
N ASN A 260 -2.92 7.10 -24.04
CA ASN A 260 -3.02 7.77 -25.33
C ASN A 260 -4.38 8.46 -25.46
N LYS A 261 -4.40 9.76 -25.82
CA LYS A 261 -5.64 10.55 -25.99
C LYS A 261 -6.68 9.86 -26.88
N LYS A 262 -6.25 9.06 -27.86
CA LYS A 262 -7.14 8.23 -28.70
C LYS A 262 -7.76 7.03 -27.95
N ASN A 263 -7.05 6.41 -27.01
CA ASN A 263 -7.55 5.28 -26.21
C ASN A 263 -8.58 5.72 -25.17
N VAL A 264 -8.46 6.94 -24.63
CA VAL A 264 -9.47 7.53 -23.75
C VAL A 264 -10.78 7.77 -24.53
N LEU A 265 -10.71 8.33 -25.74
CA LEU A 265 -11.89 8.54 -26.59
C LEU A 265 -12.53 7.22 -27.06
N ARG A 266 -11.73 6.17 -27.34
CA ARG A 266 -12.25 4.83 -27.65
C ARG A 266 -12.91 4.16 -26.43
N LYS A 267 -12.29 4.20 -25.24
CA LYS A 267 -12.87 3.66 -24.00
C LYS A 267 -14.16 4.39 -23.58
N ILE A 268 -14.22 5.71 -23.77
CA ILE A 268 -15.45 6.49 -23.53
C ILE A 268 -16.55 6.12 -24.53
N LYS A 269 -16.20 5.90 -25.82
CA LYS A 269 -17.18 5.47 -26.83
C LYS A 269 -17.65 4.03 -26.63
N SER A 270 -16.78 3.10 -26.21
CA SER A 270 -17.17 1.72 -25.93
C SER A 270 -18.01 1.62 -24.65
N GLY A 271 -17.71 2.40 -23.61
CA GLY A 271 -18.51 2.46 -22.39
C GLY A 271 -19.89 3.11 -22.58
N LYS A 272 -19.99 4.16 -23.41
CA LYS A 272 -21.30 4.77 -23.77
C LYS A 272 -22.15 3.87 -24.67
N ALA A 273 -21.54 3.16 -25.62
CA ALA A 273 -22.25 2.22 -26.49
C ALA A 273 -22.81 1.00 -25.74
N GLN A 274 -22.22 0.64 -24.59
CA GLN A 274 -22.75 -0.40 -23.70
C GLN A 274 -23.90 0.11 -22.83
N THR A 275 -23.89 1.37 -22.39
CA THR A 275 -25.01 1.95 -21.60
C THR A 275 -26.25 2.20 -22.46
N GLU A 276 -26.10 2.68 -23.70
CA GLU A 276 -27.24 2.92 -24.61
C GLU A 276 -27.90 1.61 -25.13
N LYS A 277 -27.20 0.47 -25.09
CA LYS A 277 -27.76 -0.85 -25.46
C LYS A 277 -28.56 -1.53 -24.35
N VAL A 278 -28.41 -1.11 -23.10
CA VAL A 278 -29.20 -1.63 -21.97
C VAL A 278 -30.54 -0.89 -21.90
N ASP A 279 -30.56 0.42 -22.14
CA ASP A 279 -31.78 1.24 -22.08
C ASP A 279 -32.73 1.06 -23.28
N SER A 280 -32.29 0.40 -24.36
CA SER A 280 -33.09 0.16 -25.57
C SER A 280 -33.75 -1.22 -25.64
N LYS A 281 -33.57 -2.08 -24.63
CA LYS A 281 -34.19 -3.41 -24.55
C LYS A 281 -35.36 -3.53 -23.55
N GLU A 282 -35.71 -2.45 -22.85
CA GLU A 282 -36.83 -2.44 -21.88
C GLU A 282 -38.11 -1.75 -22.37
N ASN A 283 -38.19 -1.38 -23.65
CA ASN A 283 -39.40 -0.80 -24.26
C ASN A 283 -39.68 -1.38 -25.66
N ALA A 284 -39.89 -2.70 -25.74
CA ALA A 284 -40.50 -3.36 -26.91
C ALA A 284 -41.44 -4.48 -26.45
#